data_AF-M7N038-F1
#
_entry.id   AF-M7N038-F1
#
_cell.length_a   1.000
_cell.length_b   1.000
_cell.length_c   1.000
_cell.angle_alpha   90.00
_cell.angle_beta   90.00
_cell.angle_gamma   90.00
#
_symmetry.space_group_name_H-M   'P 1'
#
loop_
_entity.id
_entity.type
_entity.pdbx_description
1 polymer ?
#
loop_
_entity_poly.entity_id
_entity_poly.type
_entity_poly.pdbx_seq_one_letter_code
_entity_poly.pdbx_strand_id
1 'polypeptide(L)'
;MESDLEDQRDHTSARDALDAIGNDRGRVGDRMSAETWWAAPAQGFAAALLVAGPFAGFQWAWLLFLASVLVSVGVEVLFRKRSGLNISRPAGPRGRALLIGLIHLHVVSLGVSVMFTVMGLSGWILVVAAIVGMCTALGVVAYDRIYAAEVRRER
;
A
#
# COMPACT_ATOMS: atom_id res chain seq x y z
N MET A 1 -17.72 -39.12 33.43
CA MET A 1 -16.33 -38.74 33.76
C MET A 1 -15.42 -38.84 32.55
N GLU A 2 -15.55 -39.82 31.65
CA GLU A 2 -14.79 -39.85 30.37
C GLU A 2 -15.24 -38.78 29.35
N SER A 3 -16.53 -38.44 29.30
CA SER A 3 -17.07 -37.42 28.37
C SER A 3 -16.51 -36.01 28.58
N ASP A 4 -16.16 -35.63 29.83
CA ASP A 4 -15.61 -34.29 30.12
C ASP A 4 -14.14 -34.18 29.72
N LEU A 5 -13.41 -35.30 29.67
CA LEU A 5 -11.99 -35.34 29.31
C LEU A 5 -11.77 -35.27 27.79
N GLU A 6 -12.70 -35.79 26.99
CA GLU A 6 -12.69 -35.65 25.53
C GLU A 6 -13.02 -34.22 25.09
N ASP A 7 -14.06 -33.60 25.67
CA ASP A 7 -14.44 -32.21 25.38
C ASP A 7 -13.31 -31.22 25.77
N GLN A 8 -12.63 -31.47 26.89
CA GLN A 8 -11.50 -30.66 27.33
C GLN A 8 -10.26 -30.83 26.43
N ARG A 9 -10.03 -32.02 25.85
CA ARG A 9 -8.96 -32.24 24.86
C ARG A 9 -9.25 -31.56 23.53
N ASP A 10 -10.49 -31.65 23.04
CA ASP A 10 -10.90 -30.99 21.81
C ASP A 10 -10.86 -29.45 21.93
N HIS A 11 -11.26 -28.91 23.08
CA HIS A 11 -11.11 -27.48 23.36
C HIS A 11 -9.65 -27.01 23.43
N THR A 12 -8.75 -27.85 23.95
CA THR A 12 -7.32 -27.52 24.02
C THR A 12 -6.69 -27.61 22.63
N SER A 13 -7.03 -28.64 21.84
CA SER A 13 -6.57 -28.78 20.45
C SER A 13 -7.07 -27.64 19.54
N ALA A 14 -8.33 -27.22 19.72
CA ALA A 14 -8.89 -26.07 19.01
C ALA A 14 -8.18 -24.76 19.38
N ARG A 15 -7.83 -24.57 20.65
CA ARG A 15 -7.04 -23.39 21.11
C ARG A 15 -5.63 -23.40 20.52
N ASP A 16 -4.94 -24.54 20.54
CA ASP A 16 -3.60 -24.68 19.96
C ASP A 16 -3.61 -24.41 18.44
N ALA A 17 -4.63 -24.87 17.73
CA ALA A 17 -4.80 -24.60 16.31
C ALA A 17 -5.05 -23.10 16.03
N LEU A 18 -5.87 -22.44 16.85
CA LEU A 18 -6.11 -20.99 16.74
C LEU A 18 -4.86 -20.17 17.07
N ASP A 19 -4.08 -20.59 18.07
CA ASP A 19 -2.81 -19.95 18.43
C ASP A 19 -1.75 -20.15 17.33
N ALA A 20 -1.71 -21.31 16.70
CA ALA A 20 -0.84 -21.56 15.53
C ALA A 20 -1.21 -20.64 14.36
N ILE A 21 -2.51 -20.46 14.07
CA ILE A 21 -2.99 -19.53 13.03
C ILE A 21 -2.65 -18.07 13.41
N GLY A 22 -2.81 -17.70 14.68
CA GLY A 22 -2.47 -16.37 15.19
C GLY A 22 -0.98 -16.05 15.04
N ASN A 23 -0.11 -17.02 15.35
CA ASN A 23 1.33 -16.89 15.21
C ASN A 23 1.78 -16.76 13.74
N ASP A 24 1.16 -17.51 12.82
CA ASP A 24 1.49 -17.40 11.40
C ASP A 24 1.05 -16.04 10.82
N ARG A 25 -0.14 -15.57 11.19
CA ARG A 25 -0.64 -14.23 10.84
C ARG A 25 0.27 -13.11 11.39
N GLY A 26 0.79 -13.26 12.60
CA GLY A 26 1.77 -12.34 13.18
C GLY A 26 3.05 -12.25 12.34
N ARG A 27 3.58 -13.41 11.95
CA ARG A 27 4.77 -13.53 11.09
C ARG A 27 4.59 -12.89 9.71
N VAL A 28 3.38 -12.96 9.14
CA VAL A 28 3.04 -12.30 7.87
C VAL A 28 3.06 -10.77 8.03
N GLY A 29 2.48 -10.23 9.11
CA GLY A 29 2.49 -8.80 9.38
C GLY A 29 3.90 -8.22 9.60
N ASP A 30 4.78 -8.99 10.24
CA ASP A 30 6.17 -8.59 10.48
C ASP A 30 6.99 -8.58 9.18
N ARG A 31 6.80 -9.59 8.31
CA ARG A 31 7.43 -9.61 6.97
C ARG A 31 6.95 -8.47 6.08
N MET A 32 5.66 -8.15 6.14
CA MET A 32 5.08 -7.04 5.38
C MET A 32 5.69 -5.71 5.84
N SER A 33 5.75 -5.46 7.15
CA SER A 33 6.37 -4.25 7.74
C SER A 33 7.86 -4.13 7.41
N ALA A 34 8.57 -5.26 7.31
CA ALA A 34 9.99 -5.31 6.97
C ALA A 34 10.30 -4.92 5.51
N GLU A 35 9.32 -4.96 4.61
CA GLU A 35 9.49 -4.53 3.21
C GLU A 35 8.90 -3.12 2.97
N THR A 36 8.01 -2.65 3.86
CA THR A 36 7.40 -1.30 3.78
C THR A 36 8.42 -0.17 3.71
N TRP A 37 9.57 -0.28 4.39
CA TRP A 37 10.54 0.81 4.50
C TRP A 37 11.12 1.26 3.15
N TRP A 38 11.24 0.36 2.16
CA TRP A 38 11.69 0.71 0.81
C TRP A 38 10.52 0.77 -0.18
N ALA A 39 9.48 -0.06 0.00
CA ALA A 39 8.33 -0.08 -0.89
C ALA A 39 7.54 1.24 -0.82
N ALA A 40 7.33 1.78 0.38
CA ALA A 40 6.59 3.02 0.59
C ALA A 40 7.24 4.25 -0.09
N PRO A 41 8.54 4.56 0.12
CA PRO A 41 9.16 5.68 -0.58
C PRO A 41 9.23 5.46 -2.10
N ALA A 42 9.40 4.22 -2.58
CA ALA A 42 9.38 3.92 -4.01
C ALA A 42 8.00 4.15 -4.64
N GLN A 43 6.92 3.75 -3.96
CA GLN A 43 5.54 4.03 -4.37
C GLN A 43 5.25 5.55 -4.35
N GLY A 44 5.71 6.26 -3.32
CA GLY A 44 5.64 7.71 -3.26
C GLY A 44 6.36 8.39 -4.43
N PHE A 45 7.54 7.89 -4.79
CA PHE A 45 8.28 8.37 -5.94
C PHE A 45 7.54 8.12 -7.27
N ALA A 46 6.95 6.93 -7.44
CA ALA A 46 6.12 6.63 -8.61
C ALA A 46 4.92 7.59 -8.72
N ALA A 47 4.24 7.89 -7.61
CA ALA A 47 3.15 8.84 -7.56
C ALA A 47 3.59 10.27 -7.92
N ALA A 48 4.74 10.71 -7.41
CA ALA A 48 5.32 12.01 -7.74
C ALA A 48 5.63 12.13 -9.24
N LEU A 49 6.22 11.08 -9.84
CA LEU A 49 6.49 11.05 -11.29
C LEU A 49 5.20 11.17 -12.11
N LEU A 50 4.13 10.48 -11.71
CA LEU A 50 2.84 10.55 -12.39
C LEU A 50 2.30 11.98 -12.40
N VAL A 51 2.32 12.65 -11.24
CA VAL A 51 1.77 14.00 -11.05
C VAL A 51 2.67 15.08 -11.66
N ALA A 52 3.98 14.82 -11.76
CA ALA A 52 4.94 15.70 -12.40
C ALA A 52 4.88 15.65 -13.93
N GLY A 53 4.17 14.69 -14.53
CA GLY A 53 4.03 14.52 -15.99
C GLY A 53 3.86 15.84 -16.76
N PRO A 54 2.88 16.68 -16.41
CA PRO A 54 2.63 17.96 -17.08
C PRO A 54 3.78 18.98 -17.02
N PHE A 55 4.74 18.84 -16.08
CA PHE A 55 5.92 19.70 -15.98
C PHE A 55 6.89 19.51 -17.16
N ALA A 56 7.02 18.28 -17.67
CA ALA A 56 7.86 17.98 -18.83
C ALA A 56 7.23 18.46 -20.17
N GLY A 57 6.01 19.00 -20.11
CA GLY A 57 5.20 19.31 -21.28
C GLY A 57 4.49 18.07 -21.83
N PHE A 58 3.34 18.28 -22.47
CA PHE A 58 2.46 17.19 -22.91
C PHE A 58 3.15 16.19 -23.87
N GLN A 59 4.11 16.65 -24.68
CA GLN A 59 4.84 15.77 -25.59
C GLN A 59 5.77 14.78 -24.88
N TRP A 60 6.23 15.09 -23.67
CA TRP A 60 7.18 14.27 -22.90
C TRP A 60 6.56 13.65 -21.64
N ALA A 61 5.33 14.04 -21.27
CA ALA A 61 4.61 13.53 -20.10
C ALA A 61 4.51 11.99 -20.08
N TRP A 62 4.44 11.35 -21.26
CA TRP A 62 4.40 9.89 -21.38
C TRP A 62 5.66 9.20 -20.84
N LEU A 63 6.83 9.84 -20.85
CA LEU A 63 8.05 9.30 -20.27
C LEU A 63 7.96 9.20 -18.74
N LEU A 64 7.44 10.26 -18.10
CA LEU A 64 7.24 10.28 -16.65
C LEU A 64 6.15 9.31 -16.23
N PHE A 65 5.09 9.18 -17.03
CA PHE A 65 4.07 8.15 -16.86
C PHE A 65 4.68 6.74 -16.94
N LEU A 66 5.46 6.45 -17.99
CA LEU A 66 6.13 5.16 -18.13
C LEU A 66 7.07 4.87 -16.95
N ALA A 67 7.86 5.85 -16.53
CA ALA A 67 8.74 5.72 -15.38
C ALA A 67 7.94 5.41 -14.09
N SER A 68 6.82 6.08 -13.87
CA SER A 68 5.90 5.81 -12.75
C SER A 68 5.36 4.38 -12.78
N VAL A 69 4.94 3.89 -13.95
CA VAL A 69 4.46 2.52 -14.13
C VAL A 69 5.58 1.51 -13.88
N LEU A 70 6.77 1.74 -14.43
CA LEU A 70 7.95 0.88 -14.23
C LEU A 70 8.33 0.77 -12.76
N VAL A 71 8.35 1.88 -12.03
CA VAL A 71 8.62 1.87 -10.58
C VAL A 71 7.52 1.11 -9.84
N SER A 72 6.25 1.38 -10.12
CA SER A 72 5.12 0.70 -9.46
C SER A 72 5.15 -0.82 -9.69
N VAL A 73 5.33 -1.25 -10.93
CA VAL A 73 5.44 -2.68 -11.28
C VAL A 73 6.71 -3.30 -10.68
N GLY A 74 7.84 -2.58 -10.72
CA GLY A 74 9.10 -3.03 -10.13
C GLY A 74 8.99 -3.25 -8.63
N VAL A 75 8.33 -2.33 -7.90
CA VAL A 75 8.04 -2.47 -6.48
C VAL A 75 7.20 -3.72 -6.25
N GLU A 76 6.11 -3.91 -6.99
CA GLU A 76 5.23 -5.06 -6.83
C GLU A 76 5.95 -6.39 -7.09
N VAL A 77 6.74 -6.47 -8.17
CA VAL A 77 7.50 -7.68 -8.52
C VAL A 77 8.57 -7.98 -7.47
N LEU A 78 9.32 -6.95 -7.02
CA LEU A 78 10.37 -7.13 -6.03
C LEU A 78 9.79 -7.47 -4.65
N PHE A 79 8.66 -6.86 -4.30
CA PHE A 79 7.93 -7.17 -3.07
C PHE A 79 7.45 -8.62 -3.06
N ARG A 80 6.80 -9.09 -4.15
CA ARG A 80 6.40 -10.50 -4.28
C ARG A 80 7.60 -11.44 -4.21
N LYS A 81 8.71 -11.10 -4.88
CA LYS A 81 9.92 -11.93 -4.90
C LYS A 81 10.60 -12.04 -3.53
N ARG A 82 10.61 -10.97 -2.73
CA ARG A 82 11.26 -10.94 -1.41
C ARG A 82 10.37 -11.48 -0.30
N SER A 83 9.10 -11.08 -0.26
CA SER A 83 8.18 -11.48 0.80
C SER A 83 7.59 -12.87 0.59
N GLY A 84 7.52 -13.34 -0.67
CA GLY A 84 6.78 -14.54 -1.05
C GLY A 84 5.26 -14.38 -0.90
N LEU A 85 4.77 -13.18 -0.59
CA LEU A 85 3.35 -12.90 -0.35
C LEU A 85 2.70 -12.41 -1.65
N ASN A 86 1.53 -12.98 -1.94
CA ASN A 86 0.64 -12.46 -2.98
C ASN A 86 -0.60 -11.89 -2.30
N ILE A 87 -0.64 -10.56 -2.14
CA ILE A 87 -1.78 -9.86 -1.56
C ILE A 87 -2.74 -9.53 -2.70
N SER A 88 -3.73 -10.39 -2.90
CA SER A 88 -4.72 -10.23 -3.97
C SER A 88 -5.98 -9.46 -3.53
N ARG A 89 -6.16 -9.26 -2.22
CA ARG A 89 -7.31 -8.54 -1.65
C ARG A 89 -6.90 -7.67 -0.47
N PRO A 90 -7.47 -6.46 -0.34
CA PRO A 90 -7.35 -5.68 0.89
C PRO A 90 -8.00 -6.42 2.05
N ALA A 91 -7.32 -6.48 3.21
CA ALA A 91 -7.77 -7.24 4.38
C ALA A 91 -9.11 -6.77 4.97
N GLY A 92 -9.49 -5.50 4.78
CA GLY A 92 -10.71 -4.97 5.39
C GLY A 92 -11.26 -3.68 4.77
N PRO A 93 -12.40 -3.20 5.28
CA PRO A 93 -13.10 -2.02 4.76
C PRO A 93 -12.28 -0.73 4.93
N ARG A 94 -11.41 -0.64 5.95
CA ARG A 94 -10.54 0.54 6.13
C ARG A 94 -9.43 0.56 5.09
N GLY A 95 -8.83 -0.61 4.79
CA GLY A 95 -7.87 -0.73 3.69
C GLY A 95 -8.46 -0.31 2.34
N ARG A 96 -9.72 -0.70 2.05
CA ARG A 96 -10.44 -0.23 0.85
C ARG A 96 -10.68 1.28 0.85
N ALA A 97 -11.12 1.84 1.97
CA ALA A 97 -11.33 3.29 2.07
C ALA A 97 -10.03 4.08 1.85
N LEU A 98 -8.90 3.58 2.35
CA LEU A 98 -7.57 4.15 2.12
C LEU A 98 -7.17 4.09 0.64
N LEU A 99 -7.38 2.95 -0.01
CA LEU A 99 -7.10 2.78 -1.44
C LEU A 99 -7.94 3.76 -2.29
N ILE A 100 -9.23 3.88 -1.98
CA ILE A 100 -10.14 4.84 -2.64
C ILE A 100 -9.66 6.28 -2.42
N GLY A 101 -9.24 6.62 -1.19
CA GLY A 101 -8.69 7.93 -0.85
C GLY A 101 -7.41 8.26 -1.61
N LEU A 102 -6.49 7.30 -1.73
CA LEU A 102 -5.26 7.45 -2.53
C LEU A 102 -5.58 7.64 -4.02
N ILE A 103 -6.52 6.87 -4.58
CA ILE A 103 -6.94 7.04 -5.97
C ILE A 103 -7.50 8.45 -6.18
N HIS A 104 -8.39 8.92 -5.30
CA HIS A 104 -8.94 10.28 -5.38
C HIS A 104 -7.84 11.34 -5.29
N LEU A 105 -6.90 11.19 -4.36
CA LEU A 105 -5.75 12.08 -4.24
C LEU A 105 -4.99 12.20 -5.55
N HIS A 106 -4.66 11.06 -6.19
CA HIS A 106 -3.92 11.06 -7.46
C HIS A 106 -4.71 11.75 -8.58
N VAL A 107 -6.00 11.45 -8.71
CA VAL A 107 -6.86 12.04 -9.75
C VAL A 107 -6.98 13.55 -9.57
N VAL A 108 -7.28 14.01 -8.37
CA VAL A 108 -7.40 15.44 -8.06
C VAL A 108 -6.08 16.16 -8.29
N SER A 109 -4.98 15.61 -7.79
CA SER A 109 -3.66 16.23 -7.93
C SER A 109 -3.18 16.27 -9.37
N LEU A 110 -3.47 15.24 -10.19
CA LEU A 110 -3.18 15.28 -11.61
C LEU A 110 -3.99 16.39 -12.30
N GLY A 111 -5.27 16.54 -11.96
CA GLY A 111 -6.11 17.64 -12.44
C GLY A 111 -5.55 19.02 -12.09
N VAL A 112 -5.10 19.19 -10.83
CA VAL A 112 -4.44 20.42 -10.37
C VAL A 112 -3.14 20.68 -11.14
N SER A 113 -2.31 19.66 -11.35
CA SER A 113 -1.06 19.79 -12.13
C SER A 113 -1.34 20.22 -13.57
N VAL A 114 -2.34 19.64 -14.23
CA VAL A 114 -2.75 20.05 -15.58
C VAL A 114 -3.23 21.50 -15.59
N MET A 115 -4.04 21.90 -14.61
CA MET A 115 -4.50 23.28 -14.48
C MET A 115 -3.33 24.26 -14.31
N PHE A 116 -2.33 23.92 -13.49
CA PHE A 116 -1.12 24.72 -13.33
C PHE A 116 -0.28 24.81 -14.60
N THR A 117 -0.18 23.73 -15.38
CA THR A 117 0.46 23.80 -16.70
C THR A 117 -0.24 24.79 -17.62
N VAL A 118 -1.58 24.75 -17.69
CA VAL A 118 -2.37 25.67 -18.53
C VAL A 118 -2.24 27.13 -18.06
N MET A 119 -2.12 27.36 -16.75
CA MET A 119 -1.91 28.70 -16.16
C MET A 119 -0.45 29.18 -16.24
N GLY A 120 0.49 28.38 -16.76
CA GLY A 120 1.92 28.71 -16.80
C GLY A 120 2.62 28.66 -15.44
N LEU A 121 2.00 28.06 -14.42
CA LEU A 121 2.49 27.95 -13.05
C LEU A 121 3.35 26.69 -12.83
N SER A 122 4.31 26.44 -13.72
CA SER A 122 5.05 25.17 -13.77
C SER A 122 5.81 24.83 -12.50
N GLY A 123 6.32 25.81 -11.76
CA GLY A 123 7.02 25.59 -10.48
C GLY A 123 6.12 24.95 -9.41
N TRP A 124 4.82 25.25 -9.41
CA TRP A 124 3.87 24.69 -8.44
C TRP A 124 3.55 23.22 -8.70
N ILE A 125 3.75 22.72 -9.93
CA ILE A 125 3.56 21.31 -10.28
C ILE A 125 4.50 20.42 -9.46
N LEU A 126 5.76 20.83 -9.31
CA LEU A 126 6.75 20.08 -8.53
C LEU A 126 6.38 20.05 -7.04
N VAL A 127 5.81 21.13 -6.51
CA VAL A 127 5.32 21.19 -5.13
C VAL A 127 4.16 20.21 -4.94
N VAL A 128 3.18 20.21 -5.84
CA VAL A 128 2.04 19.26 -5.79
C VAL A 128 2.54 17.82 -5.92
N ALA A 129 3.47 17.54 -6.84
CA ALA A 129 4.07 16.22 -7.01
C ALA A 129 4.79 15.74 -5.74
N ALA A 130 5.56 16.62 -5.09
CA ALA A 130 6.25 16.29 -3.84
C ALA A 130 5.26 15.99 -2.71
N ILE A 131 4.19 16.78 -2.56
CA ILE A 131 3.15 16.56 -1.56
C ILE A 131 2.46 15.20 -1.82
N VAL A 132 2.06 14.91 -3.05
CA VAL A 132 1.40 13.64 -3.38
C VAL A 132 2.32 12.46 -3.16
N GLY A 133 3.59 12.57 -3.54
CA GLY A 133 4.57 11.52 -3.29
C GLY A 133 4.73 11.23 -1.80
N MET A 134 4.82 12.28 -0.97
CA MET A 134 4.88 12.15 0.49
C MET A 134 3.60 11.52 1.06
N CYS A 135 2.42 12.03 0.67
CA CYS A 135 1.14 11.49 1.10
C CYS A 135 0.96 10.03 0.70
N THR A 136 1.43 9.64 -0.48
CA THR A 136 1.36 8.25 -0.96
C THR A 136 2.30 7.35 -0.17
N ALA A 137 3.55 7.77 0.06
CA ALA A 137 4.48 7.01 0.90
C ALA A 137 3.93 6.79 2.31
N LEU A 138 3.42 7.85 2.95
CA LEU A 138 2.78 7.74 4.26
C LEU A 138 1.50 6.90 4.22
N GLY A 139 0.73 7.00 3.14
CA GLY A 139 -0.47 6.20 2.90
C GLY A 139 -0.17 4.70 2.81
N VAL A 140 0.92 4.32 2.14
CA VAL A 140 1.39 2.92 2.08
C VAL A 140 1.80 2.43 3.47
N VAL A 141 2.56 3.23 4.23
CA VAL A 141 2.91 2.89 5.62
C VAL A 141 1.67 2.71 6.49
N ALA A 142 0.68 3.61 6.35
CA ALA A 142 -0.58 3.53 7.09
C ALA A 142 -1.41 2.30 6.69
N TYR A 143 -1.45 1.99 5.39
CA TYR A 143 -2.13 0.82 4.85
C TYR A 143 -1.54 -0.47 5.42
N ASP A 144 -0.20 -0.61 5.44
CA ASP A 144 0.46 -1.79 5.97
C ASP A 144 0.21 -1.97 7.49
N ARG A 145 0.19 -0.86 8.24
CA ARG A 145 -0.15 -0.87 9.67
C ARG A 145 -1.61 -1.27 9.92
N ILE A 146 -2.53 -0.76 9.11
CA ILE A 146 -3.96 -1.11 9.20
C ILE A 146 -4.16 -2.56 8.82
N TYR A 147 -3.49 -3.04 7.78
CA TYR A 147 -3.51 -4.43 7.37
C TYR A 147 -3.02 -5.34 8.51
N ALA A 148 -1.89 -5.02 9.14
CA ALA A 148 -1.39 -5.75 10.30
C ALA A 148 -2.36 -5.70 11.49
N ALA A 149 -3.06 -4.59 11.71
CA ALA A 149 -4.04 -4.45 12.78
C ALA A 149 -5.34 -5.22 12.49
N GLU A 150 -5.84 -5.22 11.25
CA GLU A 150 -7.07 -5.91 10.83
C GLU A 150 -6.88 -7.43 10.84
N VAL A 151 -5.74 -7.93 10.33
CA VAL A 151 -5.40 -9.36 10.40
C VAL A 151 -5.31 -9.87 11.84
N ARG A 152 -4.90 -9.01 12.79
CA ARG A 152 -4.87 -9.32 14.22
C ARG A 152 -6.24 -9.21 14.91
N ARG A 153 -7.21 -8.52 14.32
CA ARG A 153 -8.53 -8.22 14.92
C ARG A 153 -9.64 -9.20 14.55
N GLU A 154 -9.49 -9.96 13.46
CA GLU A 154 -10.38 -11.09 13.15
C GLU A 154 -10.12 -12.25 14.16
N ARG A 155 -10.63 -12.06 15.37
CA ARG A 155 -10.96 -13.02 16.43
C ARG A 155 -12.47 -13.19 16.47
#